data_AF-A0AA40RWW2-F1
#
_entry.id   AF-A0AA40RWW2-F1
#
_cell.length_a   1.000
_cell.length_b   1.000
_cell.length_c   1.000
_cell.angle_alpha   90.00
_cell.angle_beta   90.00
_cell.angle_gamma   90.00
#
_symmetry.space_group_name_H-M   'P 1'
#
loop_
_entity.id
_entity.type
_entity.pdbx_description
1 polymer ?
#
loop_
_entity_poly.entity_id
_entity_poly.type
_entity_poly.pdbx_seq_one_letter_code
_entity_poly.pdbx_strand_id
1 'polypeptide(L)'
;GSAFTTLSTVGVSLMGVGTLMGMNPALVAGIVLSGAIFGDKSSPLSDSTNLASAISETDLFAHIKNLMWTTVPAWGLTFLVSVVLSFGHHTTAHATQKIAALLPLLQPTLWAVVPLGLLVITAWFKIPAIPALMLNIIVSSAAFLTQHSITVWANLLVKGFKTTSHNPTLMALLNRGGMSAMMDTIMMIMLALALGGLLSGLGILNTVMAPIVAHLRSQRAIVLATLLTGISANFLVGEQYLSTILPGQLFKESFKTVKLSPLALGRTIEDSGTVMNYLVPWGVAGAFAAQTLGVPVVQFAPYTLFA
;
A
#
# COMPACT_ATOMS: atom_id res chain seq x y z
N GLY A 1 5.42 8.67 0.70
CA GLY A 1 5.47 7.80 -0.48
C GLY A 1 4.29 6.85 -0.41
N SER A 2 4.03 6.08 -1.47
CA SER A 2 2.88 5.18 -1.48
C SER A 2 3.13 3.89 -0.68
N ALA A 3 2.05 3.25 -0.22
CA ALA A 3 2.12 1.93 0.41
C ALA A 3 2.79 0.90 -0.52
N PHE A 4 2.51 0.92 -1.83
CA PHE A 4 3.11 0.00 -2.80
C PHE A 4 4.64 0.13 -2.85
N THR A 5 5.12 1.38 -2.88
CA THR A 5 6.56 1.67 -2.88
C THR A 5 7.21 1.24 -1.56
N THR A 6 6.52 1.49 -0.45
CA THR A 6 7.02 1.16 0.90
C THR A 6 7.12 -0.35 1.10
N LEU A 7 6.11 -1.11 0.66
CA LEU A 7 6.11 -2.57 0.67
C LEU A 7 7.26 -3.15 -0.16
N SER A 8 7.47 -2.63 -1.37
CA SER A 8 8.49 -3.13 -2.30
C SER A 8 9.93 -2.87 -1.85
N THR A 9 10.14 -1.86 -1.02
CA THR A 9 11.47 -1.41 -0.60
C THR A 9 11.78 -1.87 0.82
N VAL A 10 11.27 -1.15 1.81
CA VAL A 10 11.50 -1.42 3.23
C VAL A 10 10.73 -2.66 3.67
N GLY A 11 9.51 -2.87 3.17
CA GLY A 11 8.66 -3.99 3.57
C GLY A 11 9.29 -5.36 3.28
N VAL A 12 9.83 -5.54 2.08
CA VAL A 12 10.60 -6.74 1.69
C VAL A 12 11.78 -7.00 2.64
N SER A 13 12.49 -5.94 3.02
CA SER A 13 13.64 -6.04 3.94
C SER A 13 13.20 -6.49 5.33
N LEU A 14 12.10 -5.90 5.84
CA LEU A 14 11.51 -6.27 7.13
C LEU A 14 10.96 -7.71 7.13
N MET A 15 10.37 -8.17 6.03
CA MET A 15 9.97 -9.57 5.84
C MET A 15 11.16 -10.51 5.95
N GLY A 16 12.29 -10.17 5.34
CA GLY A 16 13.53 -10.92 5.43
C GLY A 16 14.04 -11.04 6.87
N VAL A 17 14.10 -9.91 7.59
CA VAL A 17 14.53 -9.88 8.99
C VAL A 17 13.60 -10.71 9.88
N GLY A 18 12.28 -10.53 9.77
CA GLY A 18 11.32 -11.30 10.56
C GLY A 18 11.40 -12.80 10.31
N THR A 19 11.56 -13.20 9.04
CA THR A 19 11.75 -14.61 8.67
C THR A 19 13.06 -15.18 9.22
N LEU A 20 14.15 -14.39 9.21
CA LEU A 20 15.44 -14.78 9.81
C LEU A 20 15.36 -14.95 11.32
N MET A 21 14.55 -14.12 11.98
CA MET A 21 14.26 -14.24 13.41
C MET A 21 13.32 -15.41 13.73
N GLY A 22 12.82 -16.13 12.72
CA GLY A 22 11.92 -17.27 12.88
C GLY A 22 10.47 -16.87 13.21
N MET A 23 10.10 -15.62 12.98
CA MET A 23 8.72 -15.15 13.19
C MET A 23 7.80 -15.73 12.10
N ASN A 24 6.52 -15.89 12.43
CA ASN A 24 5.50 -16.28 11.45
C ASN A 24 5.44 -15.24 10.30
N PRO A 25 5.70 -15.64 9.04
CA PRO A 25 5.69 -14.71 7.91
C PRO A 25 4.36 -13.97 7.75
N ALA A 26 3.23 -14.59 8.09
CA ALA A 26 1.93 -13.94 8.02
C ALA A 26 1.77 -12.80 9.03
N LEU A 27 2.29 -12.98 10.25
CA LEU A 27 2.32 -11.94 11.27
C LEU A 27 3.20 -10.77 10.81
N VAL A 28 4.41 -11.06 10.33
CA VAL A 28 5.35 -10.03 9.85
C VAL A 28 4.75 -9.27 8.67
N ALA A 29 4.13 -9.98 7.72
CA ALA A 29 3.47 -9.38 6.56
C ALA A 29 2.34 -8.44 6.98
N GLY A 30 1.49 -8.86 7.93
CA GLY A 30 0.39 -8.02 8.43
C GLY A 30 0.87 -6.74 9.13
N ILE A 31 1.94 -6.84 9.94
CA ILE A 31 2.55 -5.69 10.62
C ILE A 31 3.20 -4.73 9.62
N VAL A 32 3.98 -5.26 8.69
CA VAL A 32 4.66 -4.48 7.63
C VAL A 32 3.62 -3.76 6.76
N LEU A 33 2.57 -4.46 6.36
CA LEU A 33 1.48 -3.90 5.57
C LEU A 33 0.74 -2.81 6.34
N SER A 34 0.42 -3.03 7.61
CA SER A 34 -0.21 -2.03 8.47
C SER A 34 0.62 -0.73 8.54
N GLY A 35 1.94 -0.84 8.69
CA GLY A 35 2.84 0.32 8.68
C GLY A 35 2.89 1.02 7.33
N ALA A 36 2.86 0.27 6.23
CA ALA A 36 2.82 0.83 4.87
C ALA A 36 1.52 1.61 4.61
N ILE A 37 0.36 1.06 5.00
CA ILE A 37 -0.94 1.74 4.85
C ILE A 37 -1.00 3.01 5.71
N PHE A 38 -0.52 2.94 6.96
CA PHE A 38 -0.40 4.11 7.83
C PHE A 38 0.44 5.22 7.17
N GLY A 39 1.59 4.86 6.60
CA GLY A 39 2.48 5.79 5.92
C GLY A 39 1.85 6.41 4.67
N ASP A 40 1.12 5.62 3.88
CA ASP A 40 0.38 6.08 2.69
C ASP A 40 -0.63 7.16 3.07
N LYS A 41 -1.48 6.86 4.05
CA LYS A 41 -2.58 7.71 4.54
C LYS A 41 -2.11 9.00 5.22
N SER A 42 -0.82 9.06 5.57
CA SER A 42 -0.18 10.22 6.19
C SER A 42 0.66 11.04 5.21
N SER A 43 0.73 10.64 3.93
CA SER A 43 1.66 11.21 2.96
C SER A 43 0.98 12.15 1.97
N PRO A 44 1.51 13.37 1.76
CA PRO A 44 1.05 14.24 0.67
C PRO A 44 1.46 13.73 -0.72
N LEU A 45 2.31 12.70 -0.78
CA LEU A 45 2.72 12.02 -2.02
C LEU A 45 1.83 10.81 -2.32
N SER A 46 0.86 10.47 -1.47
CA SER A 46 -0.05 9.36 -1.77
C SER A 46 -1.11 9.80 -2.77
N ASP A 47 -1.20 9.06 -3.88
CA ASP A 47 -2.23 9.26 -4.90
C ASP A 47 -3.63 8.98 -4.34
N SER A 48 -3.75 8.02 -3.42
CA SER A 48 -5.02 7.62 -2.81
C SER A 48 -5.57 8.74 -1.90
N THR A 49 -4.70 9.35 -1.09
CA THR A 49 -5.03 10.50 -0.24
C THR A 49 -5.31 11.75 -1.07
N ASN A 50 -4.54 11.97 -2.15
CA ASN A 50 -4.77 13.09 -3.06
C ASN A 50 -6.13 12.95 -3.76
N LEU A 51 -6.44 11.77 -4.29
CA LEU A 51 -7.72 11.46 -4.91
C LEU A 51 -8.90 11.63 -3.94
N ALA A 52 -8.80 11.10 -2.71
CA ALA A 52 -9.84 11.23 -1.70
C ALA A 52 -10.14 12.72 -1.41
N SER A 53 -9.09 13.53 -1.21
CA SER A 53 -9.23 14.96 -0.96
C SER A 53 -9.86 15.73 -2.14
N ALA A 54 -9.57 15.31 -3.37
CA ALA A 54 -10.14 15.89 -4.58
C ALA A 54 -11.63 15.55 -4.73
N ILE A 55 -12.02 14.30 -4.47
CA ILE A 55 -13.43 13.86 -4.53
C ILE A 55 -14.26 14.60 -3.47
N SER A 56 -13.73 14.75 -2.26
CA SER A 56 -14.37 15.48 -1.18
C SER A 56 -14.29 17.00 -1.28
N GLU A 57 -13.63 17.56 -2.30
CA GLU A 57 -13.45 19.02 -2.49
C GLU A 57 -12.82 19.70 -1.26
N THR A 58 -11.76 19.10 -0.73
CA THR A 58 -11.05 19.60 0.47
C THR A 58 -9.58 19.87 0.19
N ASP A 59 -8.99 20.82 0.92
CA ASP A 59 -7.54 20.99 0.93
C ASP A 59 -6.83 19.72 1.40
N LEU A 60 -5.76 19.33 0.69
CA LEU A 60 -5.01 18.10 0.94
C LEU A 60 -4.45 18.05 2.37
N PHE A 61 -3.87 19.14 2.86
CA PHE A 61 -3.27 19.15 4.20
C PHE A 61 -4.32 19.17 5.30
N ALA A 62 -5.43 19.88 5.10
CA ALA A 62 -6.59 19.80 5.99
C ALA A 62 -7.17 18.38 6.05
N HIS A 63 -7.24 17.71 4.90
CA HIS A 63 -7.68 16.32 4.80
C HIS A 63 -6.74 15.36 5.54
N ILE A 64 -5.43 15.43 5.29
CA ILE A 64 -4.42 14.64 6.02
C ILE A 64 -4.53 14.85 7.53
N LYS A 65 -4.66 16.10 7.98
CA LYS A 65 -4.84 16.41 9.40
C LYS A 65 -6.13 15.79 9.97
N ASN A 66 -7.20 15.77 9.19
CA ASN A 66 -8.47 15.16 9.59
C ASN A 66 -8.41 13.62 9.61
N LEU A 67 -7.64 13.00 8.72
CA LEU A 67 -7.38 11.55 8.72
C LEU A 67 -6.69 11.10 10.01
N MET A 68 -5.80 11.93 10.58
CA MET A 68 -5.07 11.57 11.81
C MET A 68 -5.98 11.17 12.99
N TRP A 69 -7.23 11.64 13.01
CA TRP A 69 -8.22 11.26 14.02
C TRP A 69 -8.61 9.77 13.99
N THR A 70 -8.50 9.09 12.85
CA THR A 70 -8.73 7.64 12.73
C THR A 70 -7.41 6.89 12.58
N THR A 71 -6.48 7.45 11.81
CA THR A 71 -5.17 6.87 11.51
C THR A 71 -4.28 6.69 12.76
N VAL A 72 -4.16 7.69 13.63
CA VAL A 72 -3.27 7.60 14.80
C VAL A 72 -3.80 6.62 15.85
N PRO A 73 -5.11 6.63 16.21
CA PRO A 73 -5.65 5.61 17.10
C PRO A 73 -5.53 4.18 16.55
N ALA A 74 -5.83 3.97 15.25
CA ALA A 74 -5.70 2.66 14.61
C ALA A 74 -4.25 2.17 14.61
N TRP A 75 -3.30 3.06 14.30
CA TRP A 75 -1.86 2.76 14.40
C TRP A 75 -1.45 2.41 15.82
N GLY A 76 -1.90 3.17 16.83
CA GLY A 76 -1.58 2.93 18.23
C GLY A 76 -2.08 1.56 18.70
N LEU A 77 -3.32 1.20 18.35
CA LEU A 77 -3.88 -0.12 18.63
C LEU A 77 -3.09 -1.22 17.92
N THR A 78 -2.82 -1.05 16.64
CA THR A 78 -2.04 -2.00 15.84
C THR A 78 -0.65 -2.20 16.42
N PHE A 79 0.03 -1.12 16.83
CA PHE A 79 1.34 -1.16 17.45
C PHE A 79 1.30 -1.95 18.77
N LEU A 80 0.34 -1.66 19.66
CA LEU A 80 0.20 -2.37 20.92
C LEU A 80 -0.06 -3.86 20.71
N VAL A 81 -0.99 -4.23 19.83
CA VAL A 81 -1.27 -5.64 19.54
C VAL A 81 -0.07 -6.32 18.89
N SER A 82 0.62 -5.65 17.98
CA SER A 82 1.83 -6.19 17.33
C SER A 82 2.95 -6.45 18.35
N VAL A 83 3.13 -5.55 19.32
CA VAL A 83 4.07 -5.72 20.42
C VAL A 83 3.67 -6.92 21.28
N VAL A 84 2.40 -7.04 21.66
CA VAL A 84 1.87 -8.19 22.44
C VAL A 84 2.04 -9.52 21.70
N LEU A 85 1.71 -9.59 20.42
CA LEU A 85 1.89 -10.79 19.60
C LEU A 85 3.37 -11.15 19.38
N SER A 86 4.26 -10.15 19.46
CA SER A 86 5.71 -10.34 19.33
C SER A 86 6.38 -10.69 20.66
N PHE A 87 5.76 -10.41 21.81
CA PHE A 87 6.29 -10.79 23.12
C PHE A 87 6.46 -12.32 23.22
N GLY A 88 7.63 -12.75 23.71
CA GLY A 88 7.99 -14.17 23.83
C GLY A 88 8.65 -14.78 22.58
N HIS A 89 8.72 -14.07 21.45
CA HIS A 89 9.60 -14.46 20.34
C HIS A 89 11.04 -14.12 20.70
N HIS A 90 11.74 -15.08 21.32
CA HIS A 90 13.16 -14.97 21.56
C HIS A 90 13.93 -15.38 20.30
N THR A 91 14.88 -14.53 19.88
CA THR A 91 15.85 -14.89 18.85
C THR A 91 16.59 -16.16 19.30
N THR A 92 16.31 -17.28 18.65
CA THR A 92 16.98 -18.54 18.95
C THR A 92 18.46 -18.45 18.54
N ALA A 93 19.34 -19.24 19.17
CA ALA A 93 20.75 -19.30 18.80
C ALA A 93 20.96 -19.58 17.29
N HIS A 94 20.04 -20.32 16.68
CA HIS A 94 20.00 -20.58 15.23
C HIS A 94 19.66 -19.35 14.38
N ALA A 95 18.75 -18.48 14.83
CA ALA A 95 18.45 -17.22 14.14
C ALA A 95 19.68 -16.29 14.16
N THR A 96 20.36 -16.19 15.30
CA THR A 96 21.59 -15.38 15.44
C THR A 96 22.71 -15.88 14.54
N GLN A 97 22.93 -17.20 14.47
CA GLN A 97 23.92 -17.80 13.55
C GLN A 97 23.58 -17.54 12.08
N LYS A 98 22.30 -17.64 11.69
CA LYS A 98 21.87 -17.32 10.32
C LYS A 98 22.14 -15.86 9.98
N ILE A 99 21.79 -14.92 10.86
CA ILE A 99 22.06 -13.49 10.62
C ILE A 99 23.57 -13.22 10.52
N ALA A 100 24.39 -13.80 11.39
CA ALA A 100 25.84 -13.65 11.36
C ALA A 100 26.47 -14.18 10.06
N ALA A 101 25.95 -15.27 9.50
CA ALA A 101 26.40 -15.82 8.22
C ALA A 101 26.01 -14.96 7.00
N LEU A 102 25.03 -14.06 7.15
CA LEU A 102 24.52 -13.20 6.08
C LEU A 102 25.18 -11.82 6.06
N LEU A 103 25.66 -11.33 7.19
CA LEU A 103 26.30 -10.02 7.32
C LEU A 103 27.48 -9.81 6.34
N PRO A 104 28.38 -10.80 6.12
CA PRO A 104 29.47 -10.67 5.15
C PRO A 104 28.99 -10.59 3.70
N LEU A 105 27.79 -11.13 3.40
CA LEU A 105 27.19 -11.14 2.07
C LEU A 105 26.37 -9.87 1.79
N LEU A 106 26.08 -9.08 2.83
CA LEU A 106 25.36 -7.82 2.81
C LEU A 106 26.32 -6.67 3.12
N GLN A 107 27.26 -6.39 2.22
CA GLN A 107 28.16 -5.24 2.30
C GLN A 107 27.60 -4.09 1.47
N PRO A 108 26.77 -3.19 2.05
CA PRO A 108 26.19 -2.09 1.30
C PRO A 108 27.29 -1.13 0.83
N THR A 109 27.36 -0.91 -0.48
CA THR A 109 28.19 0.17 -1.03
C THR A 109 27.58 1.52 -0.66
N LEU A 110 28.42 2.56 -0.51
CA LEU A 110 27.96 3.95 -0.31
C LEU A 110 26.92 4.39 -1.37
N TRP A 111 27.02 3.83 -2.58
CA TRP A 111 26.07 4.06 -3.67
C TRP A 111 24.64 3.60 -3.37
N ALA A 112 24.44 2.57 -2.53
CA ALA A 112 23.11 2.10 -2.15
C ALA A 112 22.32 3.13 -1.33
N VAL A 113 23.01 4.11 -0.71
CA VAL A 113 22.40 5.18 0.07
C VAL A 113 21.88 6.31 -0.82
N VAL A 114 22.46 6.50 -2.01
CA VAL A 114 22.14 7.63 -2.91
C VAL A 114 20.66 7.64 -3.34
N PRO A 115 20.07 6.53 -3.85
CA PRO A 115 18.65 6.52 -4.21
C PRO A 115 17.75 6.81 -3.00
N LEU A 116 18.12 6.30 -1.83
CA LEU A 116 17.34 6.47 -0.60
C LEU A 116 17.38 7.93 -0.13
N GLY A 117 18.57 8.54 -0.11
CA GLY A 117 18.75 9.95 0.20
C GLY A 117 18.02 10.87 -0.78
N LEU A 118 18.04 10.54 -2.09
CA LEU A 118 17.32 11.29 -3.12
C LEU A 118 15.80 11.28 -2.88
N LEU A 119 15.23 10.13 -2.50
CA LEU A 119 13.81 10.05 -2.13
C LEU A 119 13.49 10.89 -0.89
N VAL A 120 14.35 10.86 0.13
CA VAL A 120 14.16 11.68 1.35
C VAL A 120 14.25 13.16 1.03
N ILE A 121 15.22 13.59 0.23
CA ILE A 121 15.41 14.98 -0.18
C ILE A 121 14.21 15.46 -1.00
N THR A 122 13.80 14.70 -2.02
CA THR A 122 12.64 15.07 -2.87
C THR A 122 11.34 15.13 -2.07
N ALA A 123 11.14 14.21 -1.11
CA ALA A 123 10.01 14.27 -0.19
C ALA A 123 10.08 15.48 0.74
N TRP A 124 11.27 15.83 1.26
CA TRP A 124 11.48 17.00 2.11
C TRP A 124 11.13 18.31 1.39
N PHE A 125 11.51 18.42 0.13
CA PHE A 125 11.16 19.55 -0.74
C PHE A 125 9.73 19.49 -1.32
N LYS A 126 8.91 18.50 -0.91
CA LYS A 126 7.52 18.34 -1.34
C LYS A 126 7.37 18.24 -2.88
N ILE A 127 8.37 17.68 -3.55
CA ILE A 127 8.30 17.44 -4.99
C ILE A 127 7.23 16.37 -5.25
N PRO A 128 6.37 16.53 -6.28
CA PRO A 128 5.37 15.52 -6.64
C PRO A 128 6.00 14.13 -6.88
N ALA A 129 5.23 13.07 -6.60
CA ALA A 129 5.75 11.70 -6.57
C ALA A 129 6.34 11.22 -7.90
N ILE A 130 5.65 11.47 -9.03
CA ILE A 130 6.10 11.02 -10.36
C ILE A 130 7.48 11.60 -10.73
N PRO A 131 7.70 12.94 -10.70
CA PRO A 131 9.03 13.51 -10.92
C PRO A 131 10.10 12.97 -9.98
N ALA A 132 9.78 12.79 -8.70
CA ALA A 132 10.73 12.28 -7.71
C ALA A 132 11.19 10.84 -8.04
N LEU A 133 10.26 9.97 -8.44
CA LEU A 133 10.56 8.60 -8.85
C LEU A 133 11.35 8.56 -10.17
N MET A 134 10.99 9.38 -11.16
CA MET A 134 11.73 9.45 -12.44
C MET A 134 13.17 9.91 -12.23
N LEU A 135 13.39 10.96 -11.43
CA LEU A 135 14.71 11.44 -11.06
C LEU A 135 15.54 10.31 -10.41
N ASN A 136 14.91 9.54 -9.51
CA ASN A 136 15.55 8.41 -8.84
C ASN A 136 15.98 7.31 -9.80
N ILE A 137 15.11 6.95 -10.74
CA ILE A 137 15.40 5.97 -11.78
C ILE A 137 16.56 6.44 -12.65
N ILE A 138 16.56 7.71 -13.07
CA ILE A 138 17.62 8.28 -13.92
C ILE A 138 18.96 8.25 -13.20
N VAL A 139 19.04 8.76 -11.97
CA VAL A 139 20.29 8.81 -11.20
C VAL A 139 20.82 7.40 -10.91
N SER A 140 19.94 6.48 -10.48
CA SER A 140 20.33 5.09 -10.19
C SER A 140 20.76 4.34 -11.45
N SER A 141 20.08 4.57 -12.58
CA SER A 141 20.43 3.96 -13.87
C SER A 141 21.75 4.49 -14.40
N ALA A 142 21.97 5.81 -14.34
CA ALA A 142 23.23 6.42 -14.75
C ALA A 142 24.39 5.88 -13.92
N ALA A 143 24.25 5.81 -12.60
CA ALA A 143 25.24 5.23 -11.71
C ALA A 143 25.52 3.76 -12.04
N PHE A 144 24.48 2.94 -12.24
CA PHE A 144 24.64 1.52 -12.57
C PHE A 144 25.38 1.29 -13.89
N LEU A 145 25.06 2.10 -14.91
CA LEU A 145 25.66 2.03 -16.25
C LEU A 145 27.13 2.45 -16.28
N THR A 146 27.65 3.14 -15.24
CA THR A 146 29.10 3.41 -15.14
C THR A 146 29.94 2.14 -14.95
N GLN A 147 29.34 1.08 -14.40
CA GLN A 147 30.03 -0.17 -14.05
C GLN A 147 29.51 -1.38 -14.83
N HIS A 148 28.35 -1.27 -15.48
CA HIS A 148 27.67 -2.39 -16.14
C HIS A 148 27.18 -2.00 -17.54
N SER A 149 27.00 -3.00 -18.41
CA SER A 149 26.49 -2.77 -19.76
C SER A 149 24.97 -2.50 -19.79
N ILE A 150 24.53 -1.85 -20.86
CA ILE A 150 23.10 -1.56 -21.08
C ILE A 150 22.23 -2.82 -21.16
N THR A 151 22.79 -3.94 -21.64
CA THR A 151 22.08 -5.22 -21.73
C THR A 151 21.83 -5.84 -20.36
N VAL A 152 22.78 -5.70 -19.43
CA VAL A 152 22.60 -6.14 -18.03
C VAL A 152 21.58 -5.26 -17.33
N TRP A 153 21.65 -3.95 -17.53
CA TRP A 153 20.66 -3.00 -16.98
C TRP A 153 19.24 -3.28 -17.48
N ALA A 154 19.05 -3.51 -18.79
CA ALA A 154 17.74 -3.82 -19.36
C ALA A 154 17.18 -5.14 -18.81
N ASN A 155 18.02 -6.17 -18.69
CA ASN A 155 17.62 -7.44 -18.06
C ASN A 155 17.25 -7.26 -16.59
N LEU A 156 17.99 -6.44 -15.84
CA LEU A 156 17.69 -6.13 -14.44
C LEU A 156 16.31 -5.47 -14.31
N LEU A 157 15.97 -4.50 -15.16
CA LEU A 157 14.66 -3.84 -15.12
C LEU A 157 13.51 -4.78 -15.48
N VAL A 158 13.69 -5.62 -16.49
CA VAL A 158 12.62 -6.51 -16.98
C VAL A 158 12.45 -7.73 -16.07
N LYS A 159 13.54 -8.43 -15.75
CA LYS A 159 13.53 -9.72 -15.03
C LYS A 159 13.75 -9.57 -13.52
N GLY A 160 14.35 -8.46 -13.09
CA GLY A 160 14.70 -8.23 -11.69
C GLY A 160 16.07 -8.79 -11.31
N PHE A 161 16.52 -8.46 -10.09
CA PHE A 161 17.80 -8.92 -9.56
C PHE A 161 17.74 -10.41 -9.18
N LYS A 162 18.80 -11.15 -9.51
CA LYS A 162 19.01 -12.54 -9.06
C LYS A 162 20.41 -12.68 -8.46
N THR A 163 20.48 -13.13 -7.21
CA THR A 163 21.73 -13.44 -6.53
C THR A 163 22.31 -14.76 -7.02
N THR A 164 23.64 -14.89 -6.95
CA THR A 164 24.39 -16.14 -7.16
C THR A 164 24.49 -16.98 -5.88
N SER A 165 24.00 -16.47 -4.75
CA SER A 165 23.98 -17.19 -3.49
C SER A 165 23.09 -18.44 -3.57
N HIS A 166 23.55 -19.53 -2.97
CA HIS A 166 22.82 -20.79 -2.84
C HIS A 166 22.04 -20.88 -1.52
N ASN A 167 22.13 -19.86 -0.66
CA ASN A 167 21.39 -19.82 0.59
C ASN A 167 19.91 -19.47 0.29
N PRO A 168 18.94 -20.36 0.61
CA PRO A 168 17.53 -20.14 0.29
C PRO A 168 16.96 -18.84 0.88
N THR A 169 17.45 -18.42 2.05
CA THR A 169 16.99 -17.18 2.71
C THR A 169 17.52 -15.94 2.00
N LEU A 170 18.76 -15.94 1.52
CA LEU A 170 19.28 -14.86 0.67
C LEU A 170 18.60 -14.82 -0.68
N MET A 171 18.32 -15.98 -1.26
CA MET A 171 17.55 -16.04 -2.50
C MET A 171 16.17 -15.41 -2.29
N ALA A 172 15.45 -15.75 -1.22
CA ALA A 172 14.15 -15.14 -0.92
C ALA A 172 14.24 -13.61 -0.67
N LEU A 173 15.34 -13.13 -0.08
CA LEU A 173 15.52 -11.71 0.21
C LEU A 173 15.90 -10.91 -1.04
N LEU A 174 16.95 -11.36 -1.74
CA LEU A 174 17.60 -10.63 -2.82
C LEU A 174 16.96 -10.91 -4.18
N ASN A 175 16.47 -12.13 -4.44
CA ASN A 175 15.84 -12.42 -5.73
C ASN A 175 14.49 -11.72 -5.79
N ARG A 176 14.44 -10.65 -6.58
CA ARG A 176 13.23 -9.85 -6.77
C ARG A 176 12.88 -9.81 -8.25
N GLY A 177 11.59 -9.63 -8.51
CA GLY A 177 11.07 -9.47 -9.86
C GLY A 177 11.36 -8.09 -10.42
N GLY A 178 11.35 -7.98 -11.74
CA GLY A 178 11.32 -6.72 -12.46
C GLY A 178 9.91 -6.40 -12.96
N MET A 179 9.81 -5.64 -14.04
CA MET A 179 8.53 -5.32 -14.69
C MET A 179 7.72 -6.55 -15.07
N SER A 180 8.38 -7.66 -15.46
CA SER A 180 7.70 -8.91 -15.81
C SER A 180 6.90 -9.52 -14.65
N ALA A 181 7.43 -9.44 -13.42
CA ALA A 181 6.74 -9.96 -12.24
C ALA A 181 5.53 -9.11 -11.84
N MET A 182 5.50 -7.84 -12.26
CA MET A 182 4.39 -6.92 -12.02
C MET A 182 3.32 -6.98 -13.11
N MET A 183 3.55 -7.71 -14.21
CA MET A 183 2.66 -7.71 -15.36
C MET A 183 1.26 -8.22 -15.00
N ASP A 184 1.16 -9.28 -14.19
CA ASP A 184 -0.14 -9.79 -13.72
C ASP A 184 -0.90 -8.75 -12.91
N THR A 185 -0.20 -8.01 -12.04
CA THR A 185 -0.80 -6.91 -11.26
C THR A 185 -1.28 -5.79 -12.20
N ILE A 186 -0.48 -5.41 -13.20
CA ILE A 186 -0.85 -4.38 -14.18
C ILE A 186 -2.07 -4.81 -15.00
N MET A 187 -2.11 -6.06 -15.47
CA MET A 187 -3.26 -6.59 -16.22
C MET A 187 -4.52 -6.60 -15.36
N MET A 188 -4.41 -6.99 -14.09
CA MET A 188 -5.51 -6.93 -13.13
C MET A 188 -6.00 -5.50 -12.92
N ILE A 189 -5.10 -4.52 -12.76
CA ILE A 189 -5.45 -3.10 -12.68
C ILE A 189 -6.23 -2.65 -13.92
N MET A 190 -5.73 -2.96 -15.11
CA MET A 190 -6.36 -2.55 -16.37
C MET A 190 -7.77 -3.14 -16.51
N LEU A 191 -7.94 -4.43 -16.21
CA LEU A 191 -9.24 -5.11 -16.26
C LEU A 191 -10.21 -4.57 -15.20
N ALA A 192 -9.73 -4.36 -13.97
CA ALA A 192 -10.56 -3.87 -12.88
C ALA A 192 -10.99 -2.41 -13.09
N LEU A 193 -10.10 -1.55 -13.62
CA LEU A 193 -10.45 -0.20 -14.05
C LEU A 193 -11.42 -0.19 -15.23
N ALA A 194 -11.27 -1.09 -16.20
CA ALA A 194 -12.20 -1.21 -17.33
C ALA A 194 -13.60 -1.65 -16.86
N LEU A 195 -13.68 -2.70 -16.04
CA LEU A 195 -14.93 -3.16 -15.44
C LEU A 195 -15.57 -2.05 -14.59
N GLY A 196 -14.76 -1.42 -13.75
CA GLY A 196 -15.20 -0.33 -12.91
C GLY A 196 -15.74 0.87 -13.69
N GLY A 197 -15.03 1.26 -14.75
CA GLY A 197 -15.45 2.31 -15.68
C GLY A 197 -16.75 1.97 -16.40
N LEU A 198 -16.96 0.71 -16.80
CA LEU A 198 -18.23 0.24 -17.37
C LEU A 198 -19.38 0.31 -16.37
N LEU A 199 -19.18 -0.16 -15.14
CA LEU A 199 -20.20 -0.12 -14.08
C LEU A 199 -20.64 1.32 -13.76
N SER A 200 -19.69 2.26 -13.76
CA SER A 200 -19.94 3.70 -13.57
C SER A 200 -20.61 4.33 -14.79
N GLY A 201 -20.05 4.11 -15.99
CA GLY A 201 -20.54 4.69 -17.25
C GLY A 201 -21.94 4.21 -17.65
N LEU A 202 -22.31 2.97 -17.30
CA LEU A 202 -23.66 2.43 -17.51
C LEU A 202 -24.65 2.87 -16.42
N GLY A 203 -24.20 3.60 -15.40
CA GLY A 203 -25.05 4.08 -14.30
C GLY A 203 -25.53 2.99 -13.33
N ILE A 204 -25.06 1.74 -13.48
CA ILE A 204 -25.48 0.59 -12.66
C ILE A 204 -25.29 0.89 -11.18
N LEU A 205 -24.14 1.45 -10.82
CA LEU A 205 -23.81 1.76 -9.43
C LEU A 205 -24.77 2.82 -8.84
N ASN A 206 -25.14 3.84 -9.62
CA ASN A 206 -26.11 4.85 -9.20
C ASN A 206 -27.52 4.24 -9.04
N THR A 207 -27.94 3.37 -9.97
CA THR A 207 -29.25 2.71 -9.92
C THR A 207 -29.40 1.80 -8.70
N VAL A 208 -28.37 1.00 -8.38
CA VAL A 208 -28.41 0.10 -7.21
C VAL A 208 -28.39 0.89 -5.90
N MET A 209 -27.70 2.04 -5.88
CA MET A 209 -27.47 2.78 -4.64
C MET A 209 -28.51 3.86 -4.35
N ALA A 210 -29.18 4.42 -5.35
CA ALA A 210 -30.20 5.47 -5.17
C ALA A 210 -31.32 5.08 -4.15
N PRO A 211 -31.86 3.85 -4.15
CA PRO A 211 -32.85 3.43 -3.15
C PRO A 211 -32.28 3.43 -1.73
N ILE A 212 -31.01 3.04 -1.57
CA ILE A 212 -30.34 2.98 -0.26
C ILE A 212 -30.16 4.41 0.27
N VAL A 213 -29.61 5.30 -0.56
CA VAL A 213 -29.39 6.72 -0.21
C VAL A 213 -30.70 7.40 0.18
N ALA A 214 -31.80 7.09 -0.50
CA ALA A 214 -33.11 7.71 -0.25
C ALA A 214 -33.66 7.49 1.16
N HIS A 215 -33.23 6.44 1.87
CA HIS A 215 -33.72 6.11 3.23
C HIS A 215 -32.80 6.61 4.34
N LEU A 216 -31.63 7.17 4.01
CA LEU A 216 -30.68 7.65 5.00
C LEU A 216 -31.05 9.07 5.43
N ARG A 217 -31.24 9.27 6.73
CA ARG A 217 -31.65 10.56 7.32
C ARG A 217 -30.77 11.03 8.47
N SER A 218 -29.85 10.19 8.97
CA SER A 218 -28.98 10.53 10.09
C SER A 218 -27.51 10.54 9.68
N GLN A 219 -26.71 11.37 10.37
CA GLN A 219 -25.27 11.47 10.14
C GLN A 219 -24.57 10.11 10.24
N ARG A 220 -24.90 9.33 11.28
CA ARG A 220 -24.33 7.99 11.48
C ARG A 220 -24.70 7.02 10.35
N ALA A 221 -25.95 7.04 9.90
CA ALA A 221 -26.42 6.16 8.85
C ALA A 221 -25.73 6.47 7.51
N ILE A 222 -25.51 7.75 7.19
CA ILE A 222 -24.80 8.15 5.98
C ILE A 222 -23.33 7.71 6.04
N VAL A 223 -22.62 7.99 7.13
CA VAL A 223 -21.21 7.56 7.28
C VAL A 223 -21.10 6.05 7.17
N LEU A 224 -21.95 5.30 7.86
CA LEU A 224 -21.93 3.83 7.81
C LEU A 224 -22.27 3.28 6.43
N ALA A 225 -23.25 3.86 5.73
CA ALA A 225 -23.59 3.47 4.37
C ALA A 225 -22.43 3.75 3.40
N THR A 226 -21.74 4.89 3.55
CA THR A 226 -20.55 5.21 2.76
C THR A 226 -19.41 4.21 3.01
N LEU A 227 -19.16 3.85 4.28
CA LEU A 227 -18.16 2.83 4.62
C LEU A 227 -18.50 1.48 4.00
N LEU A 228 -19.73 1.00 4.20
CA LEU A 228 -20.18 -0.29 3.67
C LEU A 228 -20.16 -0.30 2.14
N THR A 229 -20.48 0.82 1.50
CA THR A 229 -20.42 0.93 0.03
C THR A 229 -18.99 0.86 -0.47
N GLY A 230 -18.04 1.57 0.17
CA GLY A 230 -16.62 1.50 -0.19
C GLY A 230 -16.03 0.10 0.01
N ILE A 231 -16.36 -0.55 1.13
CA ILE A 231 -15.97 -1.95 1.39
C ILE A 231 -16.59 -2.88 0.35
N SER A 232 -17.88 -2.77 0.09
CA SER A 232 -18.57 -3.62 -0.89
C SER A 232 -18.01 -3.41 -2.29
N ALA A 233 -17.73 -2.17 -2.70
CA ALA A 233 -17.09 -1.86 -3.97
C ALA A 233 -15.71 -2.53 -4.07
N ASN A 234 -14.93 -2.54 -2.98
CA ASN A 234 -13.64 -3.22 -2.94
C ASN A 234 -13.77 -4.72 -3.20
N PHE A 235 -14.69 -5.40 -2.52
CA PHE A 235 -14.88 -6.84 -2.72
C PHE A 235 -15.55 -7.18 -4.06
N LEU A 236 -16.36 -6.29 -4.65
CA LEU A 236 -17.03 -6.53 -5.93
C LEU A 236 -16.14 -6.21 -7.14
N VAL A 237 -15.42 -5.10 -7.10
CA VAL A 237 -14.61 -4.60 -8.23
C VAL A 237 -13.15 -5.00 -8.11
N GLY A 238 -12.61 -5.09 -6.88
CA GLY A 238 -11.19 -5.39 -6.64
C GLY A 238 -10.25 -4.21 -6.92
N GLU A 239 -10.76 -3.00 -7.14
CA GLU A 239 -9.96 -1.82 -7.52
C GLU A 239 -10.21 -0.67 -6.53
N GLN A 240 -9.14 -0.11 -5.98
CA GLN A 240 -9.22 0.87 -4.89
C GLN A 240 -9.75 2.23 -5.37
N TYR A 241 -9.36 2.69 -6.56
CA TYR A 241 -9.72 4.04 -7.02
C TYR A 241 -11.21 4.16 -7.24
N LEU A 242 -11.83 3.18 -7.90
CA LEU A 242 -13.28 3.18 -8.05
C LEU A 242 -14.00 2.99 -6.71
N SER A 243 -13.44 2.15 -5.83
CA SER A 243 -14.01 1.91 -4.49
C SER A 243 -13.97 3.15 -3.60
N THR A 244 -13.13 4.14 -3.92
CA THR A 244 -13.13 5.47 -3.29
C THR A 244 -13.99 6.49 -4.05
N ILE A 245 -13.88 6.54 -5.38
CA ILE A 245 -14.60 7.49 -6.24
C ILE A 245 -16.11 7.32 -6.14
N LEU A 246 -16.59 6.08 -6.26
CA LEU A 246 -18.01 5.79 -6.30
C LEU A 246 -18.75 6.26 -5.03
N PRO A 247 -18.40 5.77 -3.82
CA PRO A 247 -19.09 6.23 -2.61
C PRO A 247 -18.91 7.73 -2.39
N GLY A 248 -17.76 8.29 -2.77
CA GLY A 248 -17.53 9.72 -2.68
C GLY A 248 -18.49 10.55 -3.53
N GLN A 249 -18.72 10.16 -4.79
CA GLN A 249 -19.66 10.84 -5.68
C GLN A 249 -21.12 10.63 -5.24
N LEU A 250 -21.45 9.40 -4.88
CA LEU A 250 -22.80 8.99 -4.53
C LEU A 250 -23.33 9.65 -3.25
N PHE A 251 -22.51 9.73 -2.20
CA PHE A 251 -22.93 10.22 -0.88
C PHE A 251 -22.63 11.70 -0.66
N LYS A 252 -21.97 12.38 -1.61
CA LYS A 252 -21.56 13.79 -1.47
C LYS A 252 -22.70 14.71 -1.07
N GLU A 253 -23.80 14.65 -1.79
CA GLU A 253 -24.98 15.46 -1.50
C GLU A 253 -25.65 15.05 -0.19
N SER A 254 -25.67 13.75 0.13
CA SER A 254 -26.18 13.26 1.42
C SER A 254 -25.41 13.85 2.59
N PHE A 255 -24.07 13.91 2.54
CA PHE A 255 -23.26 14.56 3.58
C PHE A 255 -23.63 16.04 3.77
N LYS A 256 -23.90 16.77 2.68
CA LYS A 256 -24.36 18.17 2.74
C LYS A 256 -25.74 18.29 3.41
N THR A 257 -26.69 17.42 3.06
CA THR A 257 -28.06 17.47 3.63
C THR A 257 -28.09 17.30 5.14
N VAL A 258 -27.19 16.47 5.70
CA VAL A 258 -27.06 16.27 7.15
C VAL A 258 -26.01 17.16 7.81
N LYS A 259 -25.50 18.16 7.08
CA LYS A 259 -24.52 19.15 7.55
C LYS A 259 -23.21 18.54 8.07
N LEU A 260 -22.74 17.44 7.46
CA LEU A 260 -21.42 16.88 7.74
C LEU A 260 -20.34 17.62 6.93
N SER A 261 -19.15 17.75 7.53
CA SER A 261 -18.01 18.36 6.84
C SER A 261 -17.59 17.51 5.63
N PRO A 262 -17.18 18.12 4.51
CA PRO A 262 -16.57 17.40 3.41
C PRO A 262 -15.30 16.63 3.82
N LEU A 263 -14.57 17.10 4.85
CA LEU A 263 -13.45 16.36 5.45
C LEU A 263 -13.89 15.00 6.02
N ALA A 264 -15.12 14.92 6.56
CA ALA A 264 -15.66 13.66 7.04
C ALA A 264 -15.96 12.70 5.88
N LEU A 265 -16.45 13.20 4.74
CA LEU A 265 -16.63 12.39 3.53
C LEU A 265 -15.29 11.84 3.05
N GLY A 266 -14.30 12.72 2.87
CA GLY A 266 -12.94 12.35 2.45
C GLY A 266 -12.36 11.26 3.35
N ARG A 267 -12.46 11.43 4.67
CA ARG A 267 -12.00 10.41 5.62
C ARG A 267 -12.73 9.08 5.46
N THR A 268 -14.05 9.12 5.31
CA THR A 268 -14.89 7.92 5.22
C THR A 268 -14.59 7.11 3.95
N ILE A 269 -14.42 7.77 2.80
CA ILE A 269 -14.14 7.10 1.52
C ILE A 269 -12.71 6.57 1.45
N GLU A 270 -11.77 7.19 2.16
CA GLU A 270 -10.41 6.68 2.25
C GLU A 270 -10.32 5.50 3.23
N ASP A 271 -10.96 5.61 4.40
CA ASP A 271 -11.02 4.52 5.39
C ASP A 271 -11.67 3.24 4.80
N SER A 272 -12.67 3.37 3.93
CA SER A 272 -13.36 2.21 3.34
C SER A 272 -12.86 1.81 1.95
N GLY A 273 -12.49 2.77 1.11
CA GLY A 273 -12.13 2.54 -0.29
C GLY A 273 -10.65 2.20 -0.49
N THR A 274 -9.73 2.84 0.24
CA THR A 274 -8.29 2.64 0.02
C THR A 274 -7.71 1.57 0.94
N VAL A 275 -8.02 1.64 2.23
CA VAL A 275 -7.44 0.76 3.26
C VAL A 275 -7.89 -0.69 3.08
N MET A 276 -9.16 -0.92 2.78
CA MET A 276 -9.74 -2.27 2.70
C MET A 276 -9.36 -3.04 1.45
N ASN A 277 -8.88 -2.37 0.38
CA ASN A 277 -8.50 -3.05 -0.86
C ASN A 277 -7.35 -4.05 -0.65
N TYR A 278 -6.47 -3.80 0.33
CA TYR A 278 -5.39 -4.71 0.71
C TYR A 278 -5.87 -6.04 1.29
N LEU A 279 -7.11 -6.10 1.77
CA LEU A 279 -7.71 -7.31 2.34
C LEU A 279 -8.52 -8.11 1.30
N VAL A 280 -8.62 -7.64 0.06
CA VAL A 280 -9.34 -8.31 -1.03
C VAL A 280 -8.38 -9.22 -1.79
N PRO A 281 -8.52 -10.57 -1.73
CA PRO A 281 -7.55 -11.49 -2.34
C PRO A 281 -7.44 -11.40 -3.87
N TRP A 282 -8.55 -11.05 -4.52
CA TRP A 282 -8.64 -10.81 -5.97
C TRP A 282 -8.52 -9.33 -6.34
N GLY A 283 -8.27 -8.46 -5.36
CA GLY A 283 -8.09 -7.04 -5.57
C GLY A 283 -6.64 -6.70 -5.88
N VAL A 284 -6.44 -5.57 -6.55
CA VAL A 284 -5.12 -5.09 -6.97
C VAL A 284 -4.15 -4.97 -5.80
N ALA A 285 -4.54 -4.23 -4.75
CA ALA A 285 -3.65 -3.94 -3.63
C ALA A 285 -3.34 -5.20 -2.81
N GLY A 286 -4.35 -6.06 -2.61
CA GLY A 286 -4.17 -7.35 -1.95
C GLY A 286 -3.26 -8.30 -2.73
N ALA A 287 -3.47 -8.46 -4.04
CA ALA A 287 -2.64 -9.29 -4.91
C ALA A 287 -1.20 -8.79 -4.96
N PHE A 288 -1.01 -7.47 -5.08
CA PHE A 288 0.30 -6.84 -5.05
C PHE A 288 1.02 -7.07 -3.72
N ALA A 289 0.34 -6.84 -2.59
CA ALA A 289 0.92 -7.07 -1.27
C ALA A 289 1.29 -8.55 -1.08
N ALA A 290 0.44 -9.47 -1.52
CA ALA A 290 0.70 -10.90 -1.43
C ALA A 290 1.91 -11.35 -2.26
N GLN A 291 2.04 -10.87 -3.50
CA GLN A 291 3.24 -11.14 -4.32
C GLN A 291 4.50 -10.52 -3.72
N THR A 292 4.42 -9.29 -3.25
CA THR A 292 5.57 -8.53 -2.76
C THR A 292 6.12 -9.13 -1.46
N LEU A 293 5.22 -9.44 -0.52
CA LEU A 293 5.57 -9.99 0.79
C LEU A 293 5.75 -11.51 0.75
N GLY A 294 5.28 -12.19 -0.30
CA GLY A 294 5.37 -13.64 -0.45
C GLY A 294 4.41 -14.41 0.47
N VAL A 295 3.32 -13.77 0.89
CA VAL A 295 2.31 -14.35 1.80
C VAL A 295 0.91 -14.13 1.22
N PRO A 296 0.07 -15.16 1.11
CA PRO A 296 -1.31 -15.01 0.65
C PRO A 296 -2.14 -14.05 1.51
N VAL A 297 -3.04 -13.29 0.89
CA VAL A 297 -3.91 -12.30 1.57
C VAL A 297 -4.64 -12.90 2.77
N VAL A 298 -5.26 -14.07 2.60
CA VAL A 298 -6.02 -14.75 3.66
C VAL A 298 -5.16 -15.04 4.90
N GLN A 299 -3.85 -15.23 4.73
CA GLN A 299 -2.95 -15.52 5.84
C GLN A 299 -2.53 -14.26 6.59
N PHE A 300 -2.21 -13.16 5.88
CA PHE A 300 -1.77 -11.93 6.55
C PHE A 300 -2.94 -11.04 7.01
N ALA A 301 -4.12 -11.16 6.40
CA ALA A 301 -5.28 -10.30 6.68
C ALA A 301 -5.66 -10.24 8.17
N PRO A 302 -5.68 -11.35 8.94
CA PRO A 302 -5.96 -11.30 10.38
C PRO A 302 -4.94 -10.48 11.20
N TYR A 303 -3.73 -10.29 10.66
CA TYR A 303 -2.65 -9.55 11.31
C TYR A 303 -2.52 -8.12 10.77
N THR A 304 -3.26 -7.76 9.72
CA THR A 304 -3.30 -6.40 9.16
C THR A 304 -4.29 -5.53 9.92
N LEU A 305 -4.09 -5.41 11.24
CA LEU A 305 -5.05 -4.79 12.17
C LEU A 305 -5.30 -3.29 11.94
N PHE A 306 -4.44 -2.63 11.17
CA PHE A 306 -4.65 -1.23 10.79
C PHE A 306 -5.81 -1.09 9.79
N ALA A 307 -6.05 -2.12 8.97
CA ALA A 307 -7.12 -2.16 7.99
C ALA A 307 -8.42 -2.71 8.58
#